data_AF-E6SCJ8-F1
#
_entry.id   AF-E6SCJ8-F1
#
_cell.length_a   1.000
_cell.length_b   1.000
_cell.length_c   1.000
_cell.angle_alpha   90.00
_cell.angle_beta   90.00
_cell.angle_gamma   90.00
#
_symmetry.space_group_name_H-M   'P 1'
#
loop_
_entity.id
_entity.type
_entity.pdbx_description
1 polymer ?
#
loop_
_entity_poly.entity_id
_entity_poly.type
_entity_poly.pdbx_seq_one_letter_code
_entity_poly.pdbx_strand_id
1 'polypeptide(L)'
;MGRKAAARRRTALVTCQRTRKVRFRDHRQAIEALHRAANARKWSLLRGATTRRREQRAYPCGHCKGWHLTSQPLRLDLQTEDDMSLNENSNWEVEKCVAS
;
A
#
# COMPACT_ATOMS: atom_id res chain seq x y z
N MET A 1 14.68 -9.16 42.85
CA MET A 1 15.08 -8.52 41.58
C MET A 1 13.83 -8.25 40.74
N GLY A 2 13.30 -7.03 40.77
CA GLY A 2 12.01 -6.68 40.12
C GLY A 2 12.16 -6.33 38.64
N ARG A 3 11.47 -7.06 37.76
CA ARG A 3 11.39 -6.74 36.32
C ARG A 3 10.62 -5.42 36.15
N LYS A 4 11.31 -4.32 35.80
CA LYS A 4 10.64 -3.08 35.40
C LYS A 4 9.88 -3.34 34.09
N ALA A 5 8.56 -3.36 34.15
CA ALA A 5 7.71 -3.40 32.97
C ALA A 5 7.92 -2.09 32.19
N ALA A 6 8.61 -2.16 31.05
CA ALA A 6 8.72 -1.02 30.14
C ALA A 6 7.32 -0.71 29.59
N ALA A 7 6.66 0.28 30.17
CA ALA A 7 5.41 0.82 29.66
C ALA A 7 5.67 1.32 28.24
N ARG A 8 5.35 0.50 27.24
CA ARG A 8 5.33 0.90 25.83
C ARG A 8 4.33 2.05 25.74
N ARG A 9 4.82 3.30 25.72
CA ARG A 9 4.00 4.47 25.42
C ARG A 9 3.30 4.15 24.10
N ARG A 10 1.99 3.91 24.15
CA ARG A 10 1.16 3.86 22.97
C ARG A 10 1.18 5.28 22.44
N THR A 11 2.14 5.60 21.57
CA THR A 11 2.11 6.84 20.82
C THR A 11 0.76 6.84 20.12
N ALA A 12 -0.16 7.67 20.61
CA ALA A 12 -1.46 7.83 19.99
C ALA A 12 -1.20 8.03 18.50
N LEU A 13 -1.85 7.23 17.66
CA LEU A 13 -1.74 7.37 16.21
C LEU A 13 -2.05 8.82 15.89
N VAL A 14 -1.02 9.58 15.53
CA VAL A 14 -1.14 11.01 15.28
C VAL A 14 -2.13 11.14 14.13
N THR A 15 -3.26 11.77 14.36
CA THR A 15 -4.22 12.07 13.30
C THR A 15 -3.91 13.45 12.74
N CYS A 16 -4.15 13.64 11.45
CA CYS A 16 -4.10 14.96 10.87
C CYS A 16 -5.31 15.77 11.35
N GLN A 17 -5.10 16.93 11.95
CA GLN A 17 -6.18 17.77 12.49
C GLN A 17 -7.20 18.17 11.41
N ARG A 18 -6.74 18.40 10.17
CA ARG A 18 -7.63 18.77 9.06
C ARG A 18 -8.35 17.59 8.44
N THR A 19 -7.64 16.55 8.03
CA THR A 19 -8.25 15.43 7.30
C THR A 19 -8.84 14.36 8.22
N ARG A 20 -8.53 14.43 9.53
CA ARG A 20 -8.80 13.39 10.54
C ARG A 20 -8.29 12.00 10.17
N LYS A 21 -7.43 11.91 9.15
CA LYS A 21 -6.79 10.66 8.71
C LYS A 21 -5.55 10.37 9.56
N VAL A 22 -5.18 9.10 9.63
CA VAL A 22 -3.93 8.66 10.27
C VAL A 22 -2.74 9.29 9.56
N ARG A 23 -1.87 9.96 10.33
CA ARG A 23 -0.61 10.53 9.87
C ARG A 23 0.50 9.51 10.06
N PHE A 24 1.12 9.14 8.96
CA PHE A 24 2.38 8.41 8.95
C PHE A 24 3.54 9.41 8.91
N ARG A 25 4.61 9.11 9.65
CA ARG A 25 5.80 9.97 9.73
C ARG A 25 6.50 10.02 8.38
N ASP A 26 6.74 8.85 7.79
CA ASP A 26 7.55 8.66 6.59
C ASP A 26 6.80 7.87 5.53
N HIS A 27 7.22 8.02 4.27
CA HIS A 27 6.63 7.31 3.13
C HIS A 27 6.67 5.79 3.34
N ARG A 28 7.83 5.27 3.79
CA ARG A 28 8.03 3.84 4.09
C ARG A 28 6.99 3.32 5.07
N GLN A 29 6.69 4.08 6.11
CA GLN A 29 5.69 3.69 7.11
C GLN A 29 4.27 3.63 6.51
N ALA A 30 3.95 4.54 5.57
CA ALA A 30 2.70 4.50 4.84
C ALA A 30 2.60 3.29 3.91
N ILE A 31 3.69 2.93 3.21
CA ILE A 31 3.75 1.72 2.37
C ILE A 31 3.61 0.45 3.21
N GLU A 32 4.28 0.36 4.36
CA GLU A 32 4.09 -0.78 5.27
C GLU A 32 2.63 -0.91 5.73
N ALA A 33 1.96 0.22 5.99
CA ALA A 33 0.54 0.21 6.33
C ALA A 33 -0.34 -0.26 5.16
N LEU A 34 0.00 0.08 3.91
CA LEU A 34 -0.66 -0.48 2.72
C LEU A 34 -0.47 -2.00 2.61
N HIS A 35 0.76 -2.49 2.82
CA HIS A 35 1.02 -3.94 2.81
C HIS A 35 0.24 -4.66 3.91
N ARG A 36 0.15 -4.07 5.12
CA ARG A 36 -0.68 -4.62 6.20
C ARG A 36 -2.16 -4.64 5.83
N ALA A 37 -2.67 -3.58 5.19
CA ALA A 37 -4.05 -3.54 4.71
C ALA A 37 -4.31 -4.60 3.63
N ALA A 38 -3.39 -4.77 2.67
CA ALA A 38 -3.47 -5.78 1.63
C ALA A 38 -3.43 -7.21 2.20
N ASN A 39 -2.52 -7.48 3.14
CA ASN A 39 -2.44 -8.76 3.82
C ASN A 39 -3.70 -9.03 4.64
N ALA A 40 -4.21 -8.04 5.37
CA ALA A 40 -5.46 -8.16 6.12
C ALA A 40 -6.63 -8.54 5.20
N ARG A 41 -6.71 -7.95 3.99
CA ARG A 41 -7.71 -8.35 2.99
C ARG A 41 -7.56 -9.82 2.58
N LYS A 42 -6.34 -10.26 2.26
CA LYS A 42 -6.05 -11.66 1.88
C LYS A 42 -6.43 -12.64 2.99
N TRP A 43 -6.00 -12.37 4.23
CA TRP A 43 -6.32 -13.21 5.38
C TRP A 43 -7.81 -13.22 5.73
N SER A 44 -8.50 -12.09 5.56
CA SER A 44 -9.94 -12.00 5.77
C SER A 44 -10.69 -12.88 4.78
N LEU A 45 -10.30 -12.86 3.51
CA LEU A 45 -10.86 -13.72 2.47
C LEU A 45 -10.68 -15.20 2.81
N LEU A 46 -9.48 -15.59 3.24
CA LEU A 46 -9.18 -16.97 3.66
C LEU A 46 -9.99 -17.43 4.89
N ARG A 47 -10.32 -16.51 5.79
CA ARG A 47 -11.09 -16.80 7.01
C ARG A 47 -12.59 -16.60 6.84
N GLY A 48 -13.07 -16.25 5.64
CA GLY A 48 -14.47 -15.91 5.39
C GLY A 48 -14.96 -14.66 6.14
N ALA A 49 -14.04 -13.83 6.66
CA ALA A 49 -14.37 -12.60 7.35
C ALA A 49 -14.44 -11.43 6.36
N THR A 50 -15.12 -10.34 6.74
CA THR A 50 -15.14 -9.09 5.97
C THR A 50 -14.21 -8.05 6.59
N THR A 51 -13.45 -7.32 5.76
CA THR A 51 -12.61 -6.20 6.19
C THR A 51 -13.14 -4.88 5.65
N ARG A 52 -13.06 -3.83 6.49
CA ARG A 52 -13.40 -2.44 6.11
C ARG A 52 -12.21 -1.67 5.49
N ARG A 53 -11.03 -2.29 5.43
CA ARG A 53 -9.76 -1.70 4.99
C ARG A 53 -9.65 -1.69 3.45
N ARG A 54 -9.92 -0.53 2.85
CA ARG A 54 -9.91 -0.34 1.38
C ARG A 54 -8.81 0.61 0.91
N GLU A 55 -7.78 0.84 1.73
CA GLU A 55 -6.66 1.70 1.35
C GLU A 55 -5.87 1.09 0.18
N GLN A 56 -5.55 1.91 -0.82
CA GLN A 56 -4.87 1.52 -2.06
C GLN A 56 -3.60 2.33 -2.34
N ARG A 57 -3.56 3.61 -1.95
CA ARG A 57 -2.46 4.52 -2.29
C ARG A 57 -2.02 5.37 -1.09
N ALA A 58 -0.73 5.67 -1.02
CA ALA A 58 -0.15 6.64 -0.10
C ALA A 58 0.05 7.99 -0.82
N TYR A 59 -0.17 9.11 -0.12
CA TYR A 59 0.08 10.45 -0.64
C TYR A 59 0.61 11.38 0.46
N PRO A 60 1.49 12.33 0.12
CA PRO A 60 1.96 13.33 1.07
C PRO A 60 0.85 14.36 1.34
N CYS A 61 0.73 14.78 2.60
CA CYS A 61 -0.20 15.83 2.99
C CYS A 61 0.54 17.15 3.20
N GLY A 62 0.17 18.17 2.43
CA GLY A 62 0.74 19.52 2.53
C GLY A 62 0.45 20.26 3.83
N HIS A 63 -0.34 19.69 4.74
CA HIS A 63 -0.81 20.39 5.95
C HIS A 63 -0.16 19.86 7.23
N CYS A 64 -0.12 18.55 7.39
CA CYS A 64 0.57 17.92 8.51
C CYS A 64 2.01 17.52 8.17
N LYS A 65 2.47 17.77 6.94
CA LYS A 65 3.80 17.35 6.43
C LYS A 65 4.07 15.86 6.65
N GLY A 66 3.02 15.04 6.63
CA GLY A 66 3.08 13.59 6.83
C GLY A 66 2.43 12.86 5.66
N TRP A 67 2.46 11.54 5.73
CA TRP A 67 1.89 10.68 4.70
C TRP A 67 0.53 10.15 5.13
N HIS A 68 -0.42 10.10 4.21
CA HIS A 68 -1.77 9.59 4.42
C HIS A 68 -2.09 8.48 3.41
N LEU A 69 -3.07 7.66 3.75
CA LEU A 69 -3.61 6.65 2.85
C LEU A 69 -4.94 7.10 2.25
N THR A 70 -5.21 6.64 1.04
CA THR A 70 -6.48 6.84 0.33
C THR A 70 -6.95 5.52 -0.29
N SER A 71 -8.26 5.36 -0.39
CA SER A 71 -8.90 4.24 -1.09
C SER A 71 -9.03 4.45 -2.59
N GLN A 72 -8.76 5.67 -3.06
CA GLN A 72 -8.82 6.01 -4.48
C GLN A 72 -7.58 5.46 -5.21
N PRO A 73 -7.77 4.69 -6.29
CA PRO A 73 -6.66 4.31 -7.15
C PRO A 73 -6.06 5.56 -7.82
N LEU A 74 -4.86 5.42 -8.36
CA LEU A 74 -4.33 6.44 -9.26
C LEU A 74 -5.26 6.48 -10.48
N ARG A 75 -5.79 7.66 -10.81
CA ARG A 75 -6.47 7.85 -12.10
C ARG A 75 -5.36 7.80 -13.15
N LEU A 76 -5.21 6.64 -13.79
CA LEU A 76 -4.50 6.57 -15.06
C LEU A 76 -5.48 7.17 -16.05
N ASP A 77 -5.28 8.42 -16.42
CA ASP A 77 -5.97 9.02 -17.54
C ASP A 77 -5.52 8.23 -18.77
N LEU A 78 -6.32 7.24 -19.15
CA LEU A 78 -6.16 6.48 -20.39
C LEU A 78 -6.22 7.49 -21.54
N GLN A 79 -5.06 7.79 -22.11
CA GLN A 79 -4.96 7.95 -23.55
C GLN A 79 -5.13 6.56 -24.18
N THR A 80 -6.35 6.02 -24.12
CA THR A 80 -6.85 5.19 -25.21
C THR A 80 -7.27 6.20 -26.25
N GLU A 81 -6.49 6.30 -27.32
CA GLU A 81 -6.98 6.26 -28.69
C GLU A 81 -5.75 5.92 -29.56
N ASP A 82 -5.85 4.84 -30.33
CA ASP A 82 -5.16 4.64 -31.61
C ASP A 82 -3.62 4.53 -31.66
N ASP A 83 -3.05 3.43 -31.18
CA ASP A 83 -1.94 2.79 -31.92
C ASP A 83 -1.95 1.26 -31.74
N MET A 84 -2.99 0.64 -32.31
CA MET A 84 -2.86 -0.69 -32.91
C MET A 84 -2.06 -0.54 -34.22
N SER A 85 -0.75 -0.31 -34.15
CA SER A 85 0.14 -0.74 -35.23
C SER A 85 0.98 -1.92 -34.74
N LEU A 86 0.79 -3.04 -35.43
CA LEU A 86 1.49 -4.29 -35.23
C LEU A 86 3.00 -4.02 -35.30
N ASN A 87 3.73 -4.32 -34.22
CA ASN A 87 5.12 -4.71 -34.34
C ASN A 87 5.30 -6.06 -33.64
N GLU A 88 4.90 -7.12 -34.35
CA GLU A 88 5.41 -8.47 -34.15
C GLU A 88 6.93 -8.44 -34.32
N ASN A 89 7.66 -8.21 -33.22
CA ASN A 89 9.03 -8.67 -33.03
C ASN A 89 9.51 -8.25 -31.64
N SER A 90 9.54 -9.21 -30.70
CA SER A 90 10.63 -9.36 -29.72
C SER A 90 10.34 -10.54 -28.79
N ASN A 91 10.68 -11.73 -29.29
CA ASN A 91 11.52 -12.70 -28.59
C ASN A 91 11.29 -12.85 -27.07
N TRP A 92 10.22 -13.56 -26.69
CA TRP A 92 10.11 -14.19 -25.39
C TRP A 92 10.98 -15.46 -25.40
N GLU A 93 12.28 -15.33 -25.17
CA GLU A 93 13.12 -16.50 -24.92
C GLU A 93 12.73 -17.11 -23.57
N VAL A 94 11.83 -18.09 -23.64
CA VAL A 94 11.47 -18.98 -22.54
C VAL A 94 11.80 -20.39 -22.98
N GLU A 95 13.08 -20.74 -23.09
CA GLU A 95 13.47 -22.15 -23.18
C GLU A 95 14.73 -22.48 -22.35
N LYS A 96 14.45 -23.19 -21.24
CA LYS A 96 15.15 -24.42 -20.82
C LYS A 96 16.64 -24.31 -20.42
N CYS A 97 16.88 -23.99 -19.14
CA CYS A 97 17.96 -24.66 -18.42
C CYS A 97 17.51 -26.09 -18.08
N VAL A 98 17.64 -26.99 -19.05
CA VAL A 98 17.61 -28.45 -18.85
C VAL A 98 19.03 -28.93 -18.59
N ALA A 99 19.12 -29.88 -17.67
CA ALA A 99 20.31 -30.58 -17.20
C ALA A 99 21.30 -31.01 -18.30
N SER A 100 22.58 -30.94 -17.96
CA SER A 100 23.64 -31.87 -18.37
C SER A 100 24.75 -31.85 -17.33
#